data_AF-A0A3D4AW87-F1
#
_entry.id   AF-A0A3D4AW87-F1
#
_cell.length_a   1.000
_cell.length_b   1.000
_cell.length_c   1.000
_cell.angle_alpha   90.00
_cell.angle_beta   90.00
_cell.angle_gamma   90.00
#
_symmetry.space_group_name_H-M   'P 1'
#
loop_
_entity.id
_entity.type
_entity.pdbx_description
1 polymer ?
#
loop_
_entity_poly.entity_id
_entity_poly.type
_entity_poly.pdbx_seq_one_letter_code
_entity_poly.pdbx_strand_id
1 'polypeptide(L)'
;EDPGKGVLIFQGSRYSQVWMQSIRLYSDPPTDMEKVHAYDAFDASAGTFTYENGRLTVNAQIARDPRVVGNSSTTIVSMEGDIMTRTKERTGRGDRMIQWTSTYTRVK
;
A
#
# COMPACT_ATOMS: atom_id res chain seq x y z
N GLU A 1 12.53 8.83 2.62
CA GLU A 1 12.28 7.87 1.54
C GLU A 1 11.16 8.43 0.69
N ASP A 2 11.27 8.38 -0.63
CA ASP A 2 10.10 8.62 -1.47
C ASP A 2 9.03 7.57 -1.12
N PRO A 3 7.73 7.88 -1.14
CA PRO A 3 6.71 6.86 -0.96
C PRO A 3 6.70 5.92 -2.17
N GLY A 4 6.44 4.63 -1.92
CA GLY A 4 6.26 3.66 -3.00
C GLY A 4 5.17 4.10 -3.97
N LYS A 5 5.23 3.63 -5.21
CA LYS A 5 4.23 3.97 -6.24
C LYS A 5 3.34 2.78 -6.48
N GLY A 6 2.04 3.01 -6.60
CA GLY A 6 1.09 1.92 -6.76
C GLY A 6 -0.31 2.38 -7.09
N VAL A 7 -1.19 1.41 -7.26
CA VAL A 7 -2.62 1.58 -7.52
C VAL A 7 -3.40 0.87 -6.43
N LEU A 8 -4.43 1.54 -5.91
CA LEU A 8 -5.48 0.92 -5.10
C LEU A 8 -6.81 1.07 -5.81
N ILE A 9 -7.59 0.00 -5.81
CA ILE A 9 -8.92 -0.06 -6.40
C ILE A 9 -9.88 -0.43 -5.28
N PHE A 10 -10.91 0.37 -5.09
CA PHE A 10 -11.99 0.14 -4.13
C PHE A 10 -13.30 0.09 -4.90
N GLN A 11 -14.06 -1.00 -4.76
CA GLN A 11 -15.35 -1.17 -5.43
C GLN A 11 -16.30 -2.00 -4.57
N GLY A 12 -17.48 -1.45 -4.25
CA GLY A 12 -18.42 -2.08 -3.34
C GLY A 12 -17.75 -2.34 -1.98
N SER A 13 -17.68 -3.60 -1.56
CA SER A 13 -16.99 -4.04 -0.34
C SER A 13 -15.59 -4.63 -0.59
N ARG A 14 -15.10 -4.58 -1.83
CA ARG A 14 -13.85 -5.22 -2.27
C ARG A 14 -12.76 -4.19 -2.54
N TYR A 15 -11.52 -4.58 -2.24
CA TYR A 15 -10.35 -3.83 -2.67
C TYR A 15 -9.33 -4.72 -3.35
N SER A 16 -8.49 -4.10 -4.18
CA SER A 16 -7.28 -4.69 -4.73
C SER A 16 -6.18 -3.63 -4.73
N GLN A 17 -4.94 -4.04 -4.53
CA GLN A 17 -3.77 -3.17 -4.62
C GLN A 17 -2.60 -3.84 -5.32
N VAL A 18 -1.82 -3.03 -6.02
CA VAL A 18 -0.46 -3.34 -6.46
C VAL A 18 0.41 -2.15 -6.11
N TRP A 19 1.52 -2.41 -5.42
CA TRP A 19 2.37 -1.38 -4.85
C TRP A 19 3.84 -1.76 -5.01
N MET A 20 4.63 -0.85 -5.57
CA MET A 20 6.07 -0.98 -5.67
C MET A 20 6.72 -0.30 -4.47
N GLN A 21 7.56 -1.02 -3.73
CA GLN A 21 8.31 -0.43 -2.62
C GLN A 21 9.27 0.65 -3.14
N SER A 22 9.50 1.70 -2.36
CA SER A 22 10.19 2.90 -2.81
C SER A 22 11.70 2.82 -2.88
N ILE A 23 12.28 1.80 -2.27
CA ILE A 23 13.72 1.57 -2.32
C ILE A 23 14.01 1.07 -3.74
N ARG A 24 14.94 1.71 -4.46
CA ARG A 24 15.48 1.14 -5.70
C ARG A 24 16.05 -0.23 -5.35
N LEU A 25 15.32 -1.28 -5.70
CA LEU A 25 15.76 -2.68 -5.54
C LEU A 25 16.65 -3.13 -6.70
N TYR A 26 16.97 -2.22 -7.64
CA TYR A 26 17.64 -2.51 -8.89
C TYR A 26 18.72 -1.47 -9.20
N SER A 27 19.73 -1.93 -9.93
CA SER A 27 20.77 -1.11 -10.56
C SER A 27 20.19 -0.17 -11.61
N ASP A 28 20.93 0.87 -11.97
CA ASP A 28 20.55 1.85 -13.00
C ASP A 28 21.70 1.98 -14.03
N PRO A 29 21.62 1.29 -15.19
CA PRO A 29 20.49 0.51 -15.70
C PRO A 29 20.36 -0.90 -15.04
N PRO A 30 19.15 -1.51 -15.03
CA PRO A 30 18.96 -2.86 -14.48
C PRO A 30 19.62 -3.95 -15.33
N THR A 31 20.22 -4.93 -14.67
CA THR A 31 20.67 -6.21 -15.26
C THR A 31 19.49 -7.05 -15.73
N ASP A 32 19.73 -8.05 -16.59
CA ASP A 32 18.65 -8.92 -17.07
C ASP A 32 18.03 -9.76 -15.93
N MET A 33 18.81 -10.16 -14.94
CA MET A 33 18.28 -10.83 -13.74
C MET A 33 17.41 -9.90 -12.91
N GLU A 34 17.82 -8.65 -12.71
CA GLU A 34 17.01 -7.65 -12.01
C GLU A 34 15.70 -7.35 -12.76
N LYS A 35 15.68 -7.39 -14.09
CA LYS A 35 14.43 -7.27 -14.88
C LYS A 35 13.50 -8.45 -14.65
N VAL A 36 14.03 -9.67 -14.55
CA VAL A 36 13.23 -10.87 -14.25
C VAL A 36 12.65 -10.79 -12.84
N HIS A 37 13.47 -10.37 -11.87
CA HIS A 37 13.06 -10.18 -10.48
C HIS A 37 12.38 -8.83 -10.21
N ALA A 38 12.14 -8.01 -11.25
CA ALA A 38 11.42 -6.74 -11.14
C ALA A 38 10.06 -6.92 -10.48
N TYR A 39 9.43 -8.03 -10.87
CA TYR A 39 8.15 -8.42 -10.34
C TYR A 39 8.25 -8.94 -8.91
N ASP A 40 9.40 -9.36 -8.38
CA ASP A 40 9.52 -9.81 -6.97
C ASP A 40 9.43 -8.69 -5.93
N ALA A 41 9.61 -7.44 -6.36
CA ALA A 41 9.53 -6.27 -5.50
C ALA A 41 8.12 -5.73 -5.23
N PHE A 42 7.10 -6.15 -5.98
CA PHE A 42 5.77 -5.61 -5.77
C PHE A 42 5.04 -6.32 -4.63
N ASP A 43 4.41 -5.51 -3.79
CA ASP A 43 3.35 -5.94 -2.90
C ASP A 43 2.04 -5.96 -3.69
N ALA A 44 1.34 -7.09 -3.68
CA ALA A 44 0.00 -7.19 -4.23
C ALA A 44 -0.91 -7.92 -3.26
N SER A 45 -2.12 -7.40 -3.06
CA SER A 45 -3.13 -8.03 -2.23
C SER A 45 -4.54 -7.60 -2.63
N ALA A 46 -5.52 -8.44 -2.32
CA ALA A 46 -6.93 -8.12 -2.49
C ALA A 46 -7.76 -8.75 -1.37
N GLY A 47 -8.95 -8.21 -1.18
CA GLY A 47 -9.87 -8.68 -0.14
C GLY A 47 -11.02 -7.74 0.06
N THR A 48 -11.36 -7.48 1.32
CA THR A 48 -12.47 -6.58 1.68
C THR A 48 -11.98 -5.33 2.38
N PHE A 49 -12.78 -4.28 2.34
CA PHE A 49 -12.48 -3.05 3.07
C PHE A 49 -13.74 -2.47 3.71
N THR A 50 -13.53 -1.66 4.74
CA THR A 50 -14.53 -0.75 5.30
C THR A 50 -13.93 0.66 5.37
N TYR A 51 -14.79 1.67 5.25
CA TYR A 51 -14.41 3.06 5.42
C TYR A 51 -15.42 3.77 6.33
N GLU A 52 -14.99 4.14 7.52
CA GLU A 52 -15.84 4.74 8.55
C GLU A 52 -15.06 5.82 9.30
N ASN A 53 -15.66 7.00 9.47
CA ASN A 53 -15.09 8.11 10.25
C ASN A 53 -13.62 8.44 9.91
N GLY A 54 -13.27 8.50 8.62
CA GLY A 54 -11.90 8.80 8.19
C GLY A 54 -10.92 7.64 8.40
N ARG A 55 -11.39 6.43 8.69
CA ARG A 55 -10.55 5.23 8.87
C ARG A 55 -10.87 4.21 7.80
N LEU A 56 -9.85 3.90 6.99
CA LEU A 56 -9.89 2.82 6.02
C LEU A 56 -9.32 1.56 6.66
N THR A 57 -10.11 0.50 6.75
CA THR A 57 -9.65 -0.82 7.19
C THR A 57 -9.69 -1.79 6.04
N VAL A 58 -8.57 -2.43 5.73
CA VAL A 58 -8.47 -3.47 4.70
C VAL A 58 -8.19 -4.82 5.33
N ASN A 59 -8.84 -5.87 4.84
CA ASN A 59 -8.62 -7.26 5.24
C ASN A 59 -8.12 -8.05 4.04
N ALA A 60 -6.85 -8.45 4.05
CA ALA A 60 -6.26 -9.19 2.94
C ALA A 60 -6.74 -10.65 2.95
N GLN A 61 -7.36 -11.08 1.85
CA GLN A 61 -7.83 -12.46 1.67
C GLN A 61 -6.94 -13.24 0.70
N ILE A 62 -6.32 -12.52 -0.24
CA ILE A 62 -5.27 -13.04 -1.12
C ILE A 62 -4.14 -12.02 -1.17
N ALA A 63 -2.91 -12.50 -1.22
CA ALA A 63 -1.73 -11.67 -1.31
C ALA A 63 -0.57 -12.43 -1.95
N ARG A 64 0.34 -11.68 -2.56
CA ARG A 64 1.58 -12.21 -3.14
C ARG A 64 2.53 -12.72 -2.05
N ASP A 65 2.65 -11.97 -0.95
CA ASP A 65 3.29 -12.47 0.27
C ASP A 65 2.24 -13.20 1.13
N PRO A 66 2.34 -14.53 1.30
CA PRO A 66 1.35 -15.30 2.06
C PRO A 66 1.26 -14.88 3.53
N ARG A 67 2.29 -14.23 4.09
CA ARG A 67 2.28 -13.74 5.49
C ARG A 67 1.30 -12.60 5.71
N VAL A 68 0.82 -11.97 4.62
CA VAL A 68 -0.14 -10.86 4.68
C VAL A 68 -1.59 -11.36 4.70
N VAL A 69 -1.85 -12.58 4.22
CA VAL A 69 -3.21 -13.15 4.16
C VAL A 69 -3.78 -13.32 5.56
N GLY A 70 -5.04 -12.90 5.75
CA GLY A 70 -5.74 -12.91 7.03
C GLY A 70 -5.46 -11.68 7.91
N ASN A 71 -4.47 -10.86 7.57
CA ASN A 71 -4.19 -9.64 8.33
C ASN A 71 -5.17 -8.51 8.00
N SER A 72 -5.47 -7.73 9.03
CA SER A 72 -6.20 -6.47 8.92
C SER A 72 -5.26 -5.28 9.09
N SER A 73 -5.44 -4.24 8.29
CA SER A 73 -4.69 -2.99 8.44
C SER A 73 -5.65 -1.80 8.39
N THR A 74 -5.71 -1.04 9.48
CA THR A 74 -6.42 0.22 9.54
C THR A 74 -5.48 1.38 9.27
N THR A 75 -5.95 2.39 8.54
CA THR A 75 -5.20 3.61 8.26
C THR A 75 -6.12 4.82 8.32
N ILE A 76 -5.60 5.96 8.79
CA ILE A 76 -6.33 7.23 8.75
C ILE A 76 -6.26 7.75 7.33
N VAL A 77 -7.39 8.18 6.78
CA VAL A 77 -7.47 8.77 5.45
C VAL A 77 -8.32 10.03 5.46
N SER A 78 -7.87 11.04 4.73
CA SER A 78 -8.66 12.21 4.35
C SER A 78 -8.87 12.21 2.83
N MET A 79 -10.01 12.71 2.39
CA MET A 79 -10.34 12.85 0.98
C MET A 79 -10.70 14.30 0.70
N GLU A 80 -10.04 14.90 -0.28
CA GLU A 80 -10.30 16.26 -0.76
C GLU A 80 -10.41 16.20 -2.29
N GLY A 81 -11.65 16.29 -2.80
CA GLY A 81 -11.92 16.10 -4.22
C GLY A 81 -11.43 14.74 -4.73
N ASP A 82 -10.54 14.76 -5.73
CA ASP A 82 -9.93 13.56 -6.33
C ASP A 82 -8.65 13.12 -5.60
N ILE A 83 -8.28 13.76 -4.48
CA ILE A 83 -7.08 13.46 -3.71
C ILE A 83 -7.43 12.70 -2.44
N MET A 84 -6.80 11.55 -2.22
CA MET A 84 -6.81 10.82 -0.95
C MET A 84 -5.44 10.92 -0.30
N THR A 85 -5.40 11.37 0.95
CA THR A 85 -4.20 11.33 1.78
C THR A 85 -4.35 10.23 2.82
N ARG A 86 -3.35 9.35 2.90
CA ARG A 86 -3.33 8.20 3.79
C ARG A 86 -2.19 8.38 4.79
N THR A 87 -2.52 8.37 6.07
CA THR A 87 -1.57 8.51 7.17
C THR A 87 -1.54 7.20 7.96
N LYS A 88 -0.43 6.47 7.85
CA LYS A 88 -0.16 5.32 8.72
C LYS A 88 0.69 5.77 9.90
N GLU A 89 0.26 5.36 11.07
CA GLU A 89 1.03 5.45 12.30
C GLU A 89 1.47 4.05 12.67
N ARG A 90 2.77 3.87 12.89
CA ARG A 90 3.29 2.65 13.51
C ARG A 90 4.05 3.03 14.76
N THR A 91 3.64 2.45 15.88
CA THR A 91 4.46 2.48 17.09
C THR A 91 5.67 1.58 16.85
N GLY A 92 6.85 2.18 16.73
CA GLY A 92 8.11 1.45 16.68
C GLY A 92 8.45 0.81 18.03
N ARG A 93 9.42 -0.11 18.04
CA ARG A 93 9.98 -0.65 19.29
C ARG A 93 10.73 0.49 20.01
N GLY A 94 10.23 0.97 21.15
CA GLY A 94 10.81 2.07 21.93
C GLY A 94 10.17 3.45 21.72
N ASP A 95 8.83 3.53 21.69
CA ASP A 95 8.02 4.76 21.69
C ASP A 95 8.21 5.76 20.55
N ARG A 96 9.00 5.43 19.52
CA ARG A 96 9.06 6.23 18.29
C ARG A 96 7.85 5.97 17.41
N MET A 97 6.98 6.97 17.30
CA MET A 97 5.91 7.01 16.31
C MET A 97 6.54 7.25 14.93
N ILE A 98 6.46 6.26 14.05
CA ILE A 98 6.80 6.44 12.64
C ILE A 98 5.49 6.73 11.91
N GLN A 99 5.36 7.96 11.44
CA GLN A 99 4.24 8.40 10.61
C GLN A 99 4.71 8.48 9.17
N TRP A 100 4.00 7.82 8.27
CA TRP A 100 4.18 8.02 6.84
C TRP A 100 2.86 8.42 6.19
N THR A 101 2.99 9.42 5.32
CA THR A 101 1.87 9.98 4.57
C THR A 101 2.04 9.62 3.10
N SER A 102 0.99 9.12 2.48
CA SER A 102 0.95 8.84 1.04
C SER A 102 -0.25 9.54 0.42
N THR A 103 -0.04 10.17 -0.73
CA THR A 103 -1.09 10.87 -1.47
C THR A 103 -1.43 10.09 -2.72
N TYR A 104 -2.72 9.94 -2.99
CA TYR A 104 -3.27 9.22 -4.13
C TYR A 104 -4.19 10.16 -4.89
N THR A 105 -4.18 10.04 -6.21
CA THR A 105 -5.10 10.76 -7.09
C THR A 105 -6.04 9.77 -7.74
N ARG A 106 -7.34 10.05 -7.69
CA ARG A 106 -8.35 9.26 -8.36
C ARG A 106 -8.11 9.31 -9.87
N VAL A 107 -7.99 8.15 -10.49
CA VAL A 107 -7.98 7.99 -11.95
C VAL A 107 -9.41 7.76 -12.43
N LYS A 108 -9.84 8.47 -13.47
CA LYS A 108 -11.18 8.38 -14.07
C LYS A 108 -11.19 7.36 -15.22
#